data_AF-A0A7S4D802-F1
#
_entry.id   AF-A0A7S4D802-F1
#
_cell.length_a   1.000
_cell.length_b   1.000
_cell.length_c   1.000
_cell.angle_alpha   90.00
_cell.angle_beta   90.00
_cell.angle_gamma   90.00
#
_symmetry.space_group_name_H-M   'P 1'
#
loop_
_entity.id
_entity.type
_entity.pdbx_description
1 polymer ?
#
loop_
_entity_poly.entity_id
_entity_poly.type
_entity_poly.pdbx_seq_one_letter_code
_entity_poly.pdbx_strand_id
1 'polypeptide(L)'
;MILKCSTSFFMFASLLYAIESFVTGPAFFTCSRHCCLQKTASVKRGRLGVPAGSKSFDGTDGYETGPSQYWEYLSACLNELGELETLLPYPMPDSLQRQTSAIVGGKSRKEEVIITLDGYQTSKIRQLRSCILEGNGSTEVLNLVAFPRVQYDVPIFGADLVSLPGQDLIAIDFQPIFRTKEYQQKYFSRLQLVYDTYKGLAQNTPPLPEDVRGYFSPYALWIKIPHSSGSSIKQTSVKRKLGASIYDAFKEYVSAYKMVLAEAEPVTDPEVLNEIRIKHQDYSSYRHTNDPARPLLSRFFGPEKTEKMLSEFLFDAHNGKVL
;
A
#
# COMPACT_ATOMS: atom_id res chain seq x y z
N MET A 1 -45.60 -4.23 3.34
CA MET A 1 -44.35 -3.57 3.76
C MET A 1 -43.58 -4.52 4.64
N ILE A 2 -42.62 -5.26 4.08
CA ILE A 2 -41.63 -6.03 4.83
C ILE A 2 -40.29 -5.70 4.16
N LEU A 3 -39.39 -5.06 4.91
CA LEU A 3 -38.07 -4.66 4.44
C LEU A 3 -37.26 -5.90 4.06
N LYS A 4 -36.72 -5.89 2.83
CA LYS A 4 -35.68 -6.83 2.40
C LYS A 4 -34.35 -6.40 3.01
N CYS A 5 -33.85 -7.20 3.94
CA CYS A 5 -32.46 -7.17 4.38
C CYS A 5 -31.62 -7.81 3.26
N SER A 6 -30.81 -7.00 2.58
CA SER A 6 -29.98 -7.44 1.44
C SER A 6 -28.59 -7.85 1.93
N THR A 7 -28.33 -9.14 1.75
CA THR A 7 -27.05 -9.86 1.79
C THR A 7 -25.85 -9.07 1.27
N SER A 8 -24.90 -8.77 2.16
CA SER A 8 -23.50 -8.42 1.85
C SER A 8 -22.61 -9.42 2.56
N PHE A 9 -22.21 -10.51 1.88
CA PHE A 9 -21.45 -11.59 2.54
C PHE A 9 -20.40 -12.31 1.67
N PHE A 10 -20.03 -11.81 0.49
CA PHE A 10 -19.15 -12.59 -0.42
C PHE A 10 -17.83 -11.94 -0.84
N MET A 11 -17.47 -10.74 -0.34
CA MET A 11 -16.16 -10.14 -0.63
C MET A 11 -15.09 -10.40 0.44
N PHE A 12 -15.48 -10.99 1.57
CA PHE A 12 -14.56 -11.29 2.67
C PHE A 12 -13.65 -12.49 2.37
N ALA A 13 -14.09 -13.46 1.57
CA ALA A 13 -13.45 -14.77 1.53
C ALA A 13 -12.01 -14.79 1.00
N SER A 14 -11.58 -14.04 -0.02
CA SER A 14 -10.22 -14.28 -0.54
C SER A 14 -9.08 -13.68 0.29
N LEU A 15 -9.33 -12.59 1.02
CA LEU A 15 -8.34 -12.01 1.96
C LEU A 15 -8.57 -12.51 3.39
N LEU A 16 -9.82 -12.75 3.82
CA LEU A 16 -10.07 -13.48 5.07
C LEU A 16 -9.60 -14.93 4.99
N TYR A 17 -9.73 -15.68 3.89
CA TYR A 17 -9.37 -17.11 3.90
C TYR A 17 -7.86 -17.35 4.08
N ALA A 18 -7.03 -16.43 3.56
CA ALA A 18 -5.59 -16.40 3.87
C ALA A 18 -5.32 -16.03 5.35
N ILE A 19 -6.14 -15.16 5.94
CA ILE A 19 -6.03 -14.72 7.34
C ILE A 19 -6.65 -15.75 8.33
N GLU A 20 -7.75 -16.41 7.97
CA GLU A 20 -8.56 -17.38 8.74
C GLU A 20 -7.90 -18.74 8.84
N SER A 21 -7.09 -19.12 7.86
CA SER A 21 -6.24 -20.32 7.96
C SER A 21 -5.20 -20.23 9.11
N PHE A 22 -5.04 -19.05 9.71
CA PHE A 22 -4.22 -18.78 10.89
C PHE A 22 -5.02 -18.68 12.22
N VAL A 23 -6.37 -18.78 12.18
CA VAL A 23 -7.28 -18.32 13.25
C VAL A 23 -7.63 -19.37 14.32
N THR A 24 -7.27 -20.64 14.19
CA THR A 24 -7.66 -21.65 15.19
C THR A 24 -6.61 -21.87 16.30
N GLY A 25 -6.65 -21.01 17.32
CA GLY A 25 -5.98 -21.26 18.61
C GLY A 25 -6.62 -20.46 19.74
N PRO A 26 -7.00 -21.08 20.88
CA PRO A 26 -7.72 -20.39 21.94
C PRO A 26 -6.79 -19.42 22.71
N ALA A 27 -7.17 -18.15 22.79
CA ALA A 27 -6.45 -17.12 23.53
C ALA A 27 -7.03 -16.96 24.95
N PHE A 28 -6.23 -17.30 25.95
CA PHE A 28 -6.42 -16.86 27.34
C PHE A 28 -5.58 -15.61 27.58
N PHE A 29 -6.22 -14.49 27.90
CA PHE A 29 -5.56 -13.23 28.26
C PHE A 29 -5.06 -13.28 29.71
N THR A 30 -3.78 -12.94 29.93
CA THR A 30 -3.33 -12.41 31.22
C THR A 30 -2.50 -11.15 30.97
N CYS A 31 -2.87 -10.08 31.68
CA CYS A 31 -2.28 -8.75 31.63
C CYS A 31 -1.16 -8.66 32.66
N SER A 32 -0.03 -8.02 32.33
CA SER A 32 0.94 -7.54 33.31
C SER A 32 1.64 -6.28 32.81
N ARG A 33 1.71 -5.28 33.70
CA ARG A 33 2.17 -3.90 33.51
C ARG A 33 3.68 -3.72 33.76
N HIS A 34 4.20 -2.57 33.32
CA HIS A 34 5.52 -1.92 33.57
C HIS A 34 6.65 -2.31 32.60
N CYS A 35 7.55 -1.44 32.15
CA CYS A 35 8.08 -0.18 32.70
C CYS A 35 8.57 0.75 31.58
N CYS A 36 8.53 2.07 31.84
CA CYS A 36 8.94 3.18 30.98
C CYS A 36 10.40 3.58 31.27
N LEU A 37 11.20 3.90 30.24
CA LEU A 37 12.47 4.61 30.40
C LEU A 37 12.72 5.49 29.17
N GLN A 38 12.59 6.80 29.38
CA GLN A 38 12.91 7.86 28.42
C GLN A 38 14.43 8.01 28.28
N LYS A 39 14.92 8.21 27.05
CA LYS A 39 16.18 8.91 26.79
C LYS A 39 15.97 9.93 25.69
N THR A 40 16.27 11.18 26.02
CA THR A 40 16.37 12.33 25.13
C THR A 40 17.66 12.27 24.33
N ALA A 41 17.62 12.59 23.02
CA ALA A 41 18.82 12.92 22.27
C ALA A 41 18.52 13.89 21.11
N SER A 42 19.44 14.84 20.96
CA SER A 42 19.45 16.05 20.15
C SER A 42 19.31 15.85 18.64
N VAL A 43 18.64 16.81 18.01
CA VAL A 43 18.50 16.99 16.55
C VAL A 43 19.86 17.22 15.89
N LYS A 44 20.18 16.40 14.88
CA LYS A 44 21.16 16.71 13.82
C LYS A 44 20.54 16.37 12.47
N ARG A 45 20.65 17.30 11.51
CA ARG A 45 20.22 17.16 10.12
C ARG A 45 20.92 15.95 9.48
N GLY A 46 20.14 14.97 9.02
CA GLY A 46 20.64 13.73 8.41
C GLY A 46 20.00 13.49 7.04
N ARG A 47 20.82 13.02 6.10
CA ARG A 47 20.45 12.49 4.77
C ARG A 47 19.21 11.58 4.83
N LEU A 48 18.42 11.60 3.76
CA LEU A 48 17.38 10.61 3.44
C LEU A 48 17.92 9.20 3.69
N GLY A 49 17.49 8.59 4.79
CA GLY A 49 18.01 7.31 5.26
C GLY A 49 17.20 6.15 4.71
N VAL A 50 17.61 5.63 3.55
CA VAL A 50 17.34 4.25 3.15
C VAL A 50 18.46 3.39 3.75
N PRO A 51 18.19 2.22 4.36
CA PRO A 51 19.25 1.34 4.82
C PRO A 51 20.08 0.86 3.61
N ALA A 52 21.39 1.12 3.63
CA ALA A 52 22.31 0.65 2.60
C ALA A 52 22.71 -0.80 2.87
N GLY A 53 22.42 -1.71 1.93
CA GLY A 53 22.91 -3.08 1.97
C GLY A 53 22.73 -3.80 0.65
N SER A 54 23.77 -3.80 -0.20
CA SER A 54 23.91 -4.75 -1.30
C SER A 54 24.87 -5.86 -0.88
N LYS A 55 24.43 -7.12 -0.93
CA LYS A 55 25.31 -8.28 -0.89
C LYS A 55 24.86 -9.36 -1.87
N SER A 56 25.87 -9.98 -2.47
CA SER A 56 25.83 -11.09 -3.43
C SER A 56 25.28 -12.38 -2.81
N PHE A 57 24.47 -13.07 -3.61
CA PHE A 57 23.69 -14.26 -3.26
C PHE A 57 24.56 -15.53 -3.28
N ASP A 58 24.79 -16.15 -2.11
CA ASP A 58 25.27 -17.53 -1.99
C ASP A 58 24.16 -18.37 -1.34
N GLY A 59 23.93 -19.55 -1.91
CA GLY A 59 22.75 -20.37 -1.66
C GLY A 59 22.89 -21.24 -0.42
N THR A 60 22.14 -20.92 0.63
CA THR A 60 21.67 -21.88 1.63
C THR A 60 20.26 -21.52 2.07
N ASP A 61 19.37 -22.51 2.13
CA ASP A 61 17.99 -22.38 2.59
C ASP A 61 17.91 -21.90 4.05
N GLY A 62 17.89 -20.59 4.22
CA GLY A 62 17.51 -19.86 5.42
C GLY A 62 16.79 -18.60 4.96
N TYR A 63 15.61 -18.33 5.51
CA TYR A 63 14.95 -17.04 5.30
C TYR A 63 15.87 -15.97 5.91
N GLU A 64 16.64 -15.28 5.06
CA GLU A 64 17.54 -14.21 5.52
C GLU A 64 16.72 -13.09 6.15
N THR A 65 17.09 -12.71 7.37
CA THR A 65 16.54 -11.57 8.13
C THR A 65 17.09 -10.25 7.59
N GLY A 66 16.97 -10.02 6.29
CA GLY A 66 17.28 -8.74 5.63
C GLY A 66 16.12 -7.75 5.74
N PRO A 67 16.36 -6.45 5.48
CA PRO A 67 15.27 -5.48 5.32
C PRO A 67 14.37 -5.92 4.16
N SER A 68 13.06 -5.64 4.26
CA SER A 68 12.09 -6.05 3.24
C SER A 68 12.49 -5.61 1.84
N GLN A 69 12.27 -6.48 0.85
CA GLN A 69 12.47 -6.14 -0.57
C GLN A 69 11.65 -4.91 -1.01
N TYR A 70 10.57 -4.60 -0.30
CA TYR A 70 9.72 -3.47 -0.64
C TYR A 70 10.34 -2.10 -0.34
N TRP A 71 11.44 -2.05 0.41
CA TRP A 71 12.25 -0.83 0.51
C TRP A 71 12.84 -0.42 -0.84
N GLU A 72 13.13 -1.37 -1.73
CA GLU A 72 13.61 -1.07 -3.10
C GLU A 72 12.51 -0.44 -3.96
N TYR A 73 11.27 -0.91 -3.83
CA TYR A 73 10.09 -0.32 -4.49
C TYR A 73 9.85 1.12 -4.02
N LEU A 74 9.87 1.35 -2.71
CA LEU A 74 9.76 2.71 -2.17
C LEU A 74 10.89 3.59 -2.69
N SER A 75 12.13 3.11 -2.64
CA SER A 75 13.30 3.87 -3.11
C SER A 75 13.20 4.22 -4.60
N ALA A 76 12.78 3.27 -5.44
CA ALA A 76 12.57 3.52 -6.86
C ALA A 76 11.49 4.59 -7.10
N CYS A 77 10.39 4.55 -6.34
CA CYS A 77 9.34 5.56 -6.44
C CYS A 77 9.83 6.95 -6.02
N LEU A 78 10.52 7.04 -4.88
CA LEU A 78 11.06 8.31 -4.38
C LEU A 78 12.11 8.90 -5.32
N ASN A 79 12.98 8.06 -5.90
CA ASN A 79 13.96 8.52 -6.88
C ASN A 79 13.27 9.04 -8.14
N GLU A 80 12.35 8.25 -8.72
CA GLU A 80 11.63 8.59 -9.95
C GLU A 80 10.84 9.91 -9.77
N LEU A 81 10.02 10.03 -8.72
CA LEU A 81 9.24 11.24 -8.47
C LEU A 81 10.11 12.42 -8.00
N GLY A 82 11.24 12.15 -7.34
CA GLY A 82 12.21 13.16 -6.91
C GLY A 82 12.97 13.83 -8.07
N GLU A 83 12.98 13.23 -9.27
CA GLU A 83 13.48 13.88 -10.48
C GLU A 83 12.58 15.00 -10.98
N LEU A 84 11.27 14.94 -10.68
CA LEU A 84 10.32 15.97 -11.09
C LEU A 84 10.48 17.23 -10.23
N GLU A 85 10.58 17.04 -8.91
CA GLU A 85 10.77 18.12 -7.94
C GLU A 85 11.23 17.57 -6.58
N THR A 86 11.73 18.46 -5.71
CA THR A 86 12.21 18.05 -4.38
C THR A 86 11.08 17.50 -3.52
N LEU A 87 11.25 16.25 -3.05
CA LEU A 87 10.38 15.62 -2.06
C LEU A 87 10.66 16.20 -0.67
N LEU A 88 9.68 16.90 -0.10
CA LEU A 88 9.73 17.39 1.27
C LEU A 88 9.05 16.38 2.20
N PRO A 89 9.49 16.24 3.47
CA PRO A 89 8.79 15.39 4.42
C PRO A 89 7.33 15.82 4.61
N TYR A 90 6.43 14.83 4.68
CA TYR A 90 5.05 15.04 5.13
C TYR A 90 5.00 14.88 6.66
N PRO A 91 4.30 15.77 7.40
CA PRO A 91 4.24 15.69 8.85
C PRO A 91 3.69 14.35 9.35
N MET A 92 4.42 13.72 10.28
CA MET A 92 3.90 12.57 11.03
C MET A 92 3.05 13.10 12.19
N PRO A 93 1.83 12.62 12.41
CA PRO A 93 1.02 12.99 13.57
C PRO A 93 1.72 12.64 14.89
N ASP A 94 1.66 13.52 15.89
CA ASP A 94 2.29 13.31 17.22
C ASP A 94 1.75 12.05 17.95
N SER A 95 0.53 11.63 17.60
CA SER A 95 -0.12 10.43 18.13
C SER A 95 0.49 9.13 17.58
N LEU A 96 1.28 9.22 16.50
CA LEU A 96 1.85 8.09 15.78
C LEU A 96 3.37 8.10 15.86
N GLN A 97 3.95 6.90 15.86
CA GLN A 97 5.39 6.72 15.70
C GLN A 97 5.65 6.27 14.28
N ARG A 98 6.70 6.83 13.67
CA ARG A 98 7.14 6.45 12.31
C ARG A 98 7.32 4.94 12.19
N GLN A 99 7.91 4.31 13.22
CA GLN A 99 8.09 2.87 13.28
C GLN A 99 7.51 2.33 14.58
N THR A 100 6.81 1.22 14.50
CA THR A 100 6.25 0.49 15.64
C THR A 100 6.51 -1.00 15.45
N SER A 101 6.86 -1.72 16.52
CA SER A 101 6.84 -3.17 16.51
C SER A 101 5.77 -3.77 17.42
N ALA A 102 5.38 -5.00 17.13
CA ALA A 102 4.51 -5.83 17.96
C ALA A 102 4.98 -7.28 17.91
N ILE A 103 4.78 -8.02 19.00
CA ILE A 103 5.02 -9.46 19.04
C ILE A 103 3.68 -10.18 18.82
N VAL A 104 3.61 -10.98 17.77
CA VAL A 104 2.40 -11.68 17.32
C VAL A 104 2.64 -13.19 17.32
N GLY A 105 1.55 -13.97 17.25
CA GLY A 105 1.61 -15.43 17.26
C GLY A 105 1.36 -16.08 18.63
N GLY A 106 1.30 -17.41 18.63
CA GLY A 106 0.95 -18.21 19.80
C GLY A 106 2.12 -18.43 20.77
N LYS A 107 1.86 -19.11 21.90
CA LYS A 107 2.88 -19.39 22.93
C LYS A 107 4.14 -20.08 22.39
N SER A 108 4.01 -20.89 21.34
CA SER A 108 5.09 -21.68 20.75
C SER A 108 5.79 -21.04 19.56
N ARG A 109 5.20 -20.03 18.91
CA ARG A 109 5.78 -19.30 17.78
C ARG A 109 5.42 -17.83 17.88
N LYS A 110 6.38 -17.06 18.40
CA LYS A 110 6.32 -15.60 18.45
C LYS A 110 7.07 -15.05 17.25
N GLU A 111 6.46 -14.09 16.57
CA GLU A 111 7.04 -13.34 15.47
C GLU A 111 7.01 -11.86 15.84
N GLU A 112 8.09 -11.14 15.58
CA GLU A 112 8.06 -9.69 15.62
C GLU A 112 7.60 -9.17 14.27
N VAL A 113 6.59 -8.30 14.30
CA VAL A 113 6.14 -7.53 13.14
C VAL A 113 6.45 -6.06 13.37
N ILE A 114 7.03 -5.43 12.37
CA ILE A 114 7.38 -4.02 12.36
C ILE A 114 6.51 -3.34 11.30
N ILE A 115 5.90 -2.22 11.65
CA ILE A 115 5.24 -1.33 10.71
C ILE A 115 5.99 -0.01 10.67
N THR A 116 6.31 0.45 9.45
CA THR A 116 6.96 1.73 9.19
C THR A 116 6.08 2.58 8.29
N LEU A 117 5.72 3.76 8.79
CA LEU A 117 4.94 4.78 8.09
C LEU A 117 5.89 5.88 7.64
N ASP A 118 5.86 6.25 6.38
CA ASP A 118 6.67 7.35 5.86
C ASP A 118 5.90 8.20 4.88
N GLY A 119 6.17 9.50 4.86
CA GLY A 119 5.37 10.47 4.11
C GLY A 119 6.22 11.57 3.51
N TYR A 120 5.90 11.93 2.27
CA TYR A 120 6.53 13.00 1.51
C TYR A 120 5.46 13.86 0.83
N GLN A 121 5.83 15.05 0.39
CA GLN A 121 4.96 15.96 -0.35
C GLN A 121 5.78 16.80 -1.33
N THR A 122 5.08 17.35 -2.32
CA THR A 122 5.67 18.20 -3.35
C THR A 122 4.70 19.34 -3.72
N SER A 123 5.00 20.15 -4.74
CA SER A 123 4.04 21.16 -5.21
C SER A 123 2.80 20.56 -5.87
N LYS A 124 2.89 19.34 -6.44
CA LYS A 124 1.74 18.65 -7.08
C LYS A 124 1.17 17.48 -6.26
N ILE A 125 1.94 16.90 -5.34
CA ILE A 125 1.51 15.81 -4.46
C ILE A 125 1.28 16.36 -3.05
N ARG A 126 0.04 16.23 -2.54
CA ARG A 126 -0.29 16.58 -1.15
C ARG A 126 0.37 15.61 -0.18
N GLN A 127 0.28 14.32 -0.47
CA GLN A 127 0.81 13.26 0.38
C GLN A 127 1.21 12.04 -0.47
N LEU A 128 2.50 11.75 -0.54
CA LEU A 128 3.07 10.48 -0.99
C LEU A 128 3.40 9.67 0.27
N ARG A 129 2.57 8.68 0.59
CA ARG A 129 2.69 7.92 1.84
C ARG A 129 2.90 6.44 1.61
N SER A 130 3.83 5.88 2.38
CA SER A 130 4.13 4.46 2.43
C SER A 130 3.80 3.88 3.80
N CYS A 131 3.33 2.65 3.80
CA CYS A 131 3.17 1.80 4.96
C CYS A 131 3.84 0.47 4.61
N ILE A 132 5.00 0.22 5.21
CA ILE A 132 5.75 -1.03 5.06
C ILE A 132 5.54 -1.85 6.32
N LEU A 133 5.07 -3.08 6.16
CA LEU A 133 4.93 -4.05 7.24
C LEU A 133 5.89 -5.21 7.00
N GLU A 134 6.72 -5.52 7.98
CA GLU A 134 7.78 -6.52 7.92
C GLU A 134 7.56 -7.50 9.07
N GLY A 135 7.20 -8.74 8.77
CA GLY A 135 7.22 -9.85 9.71
C GLY A 135 8.43 -10.75 9.47
N ASN A 136 9.04 -11.28 10.53
CA ASN A 136 10.20 -12.19 10.46
C ASN A 136 9.91 -13.58 9.81
N GLY A 137 8.97 -13.65 8.87
CA GLY A 137 8.52 -14.83 8.16
C GLY A 137 8.09 -14.50 6.72
N SER A 138 6.86 -14.86 6.35
CA SER A 138 6.33 -14.66 4.99
C SER A 138 5.28 -13.55 4.89
N THR A 139 5.25 -12.65 5.87
CA THR A 139 4.35 -11.50 5.89
C THR A 139 5.14 -10.23 5.60
N GLU A 140 5.02 -9.72 4.38
CA GLU A 140 5.54 -8.42 3.98
C GLU A 140 4.43 -7.65 3.29
N VAL A 141 4.29 -6.35 3.57
CA VAL A 141 3.34 -5.48 2.87
C VAL A 141 4.00 -4.16 2.54
N LEU A 142 3.78 -3.65 1.33
CA LEU A 142 3.95 -2.26 0.96
C LEU A 142 2.63 -1.71 0.47
N ASN A 143 2.10 -0.73 1.20
CA ASN A 143 1.01 0.10 0.73
C ASN A 143 1.55 1.52 0.45
N LEU A 144 1.62 1.90 -0.82
CA LEU A 144 2.15 3.17 -1.29
C LEU A 144 1.06 3.92 -2.06
N VAL A 145 0.74 5.15 -1.64
CA VAL A 145 -0.28 5.96 -2.31
C VAL A 145 0.24 7.38 -2.46
N ALA A 146 0.05 7.95 -3.65
CA ALA A 146 0.26 9.37 -3.91
C ALA A 146 -1.09 10.05 -4.09
N PHE A 147 -1.43 10.94 -3.15
CA PHE A 147 -2.58 11.82 -3.22
C PHE A 147 -2.16 13.16 -3.86
N PRO A 148 -2.63 13.48 -5.08
CA PRO A 148 -2.43 14.80 -5.66
C PRO A 148 -2.99 15.91 -4.78
N ARG A 149 -2.48 17.14 -4.96
CA ARG A 149 -3.17 18.30 -4.41
C ARG A 149 -4.47 18.55 -5.18
N VAL A 150 -5.50 19.04 -4.50
CA VAL A 150 -6.84 19.23 -5.07
C VAL A 150 -6.92 20.29 -6.17
N GLN A 151 -5.84 21.06 -6.38
CA GLN A 151 -5.71 21.95 -7.54
C GLN A 151 -5.47 21.20 -8.85
N TYR A 152 -5.18 19.90 -8.80
CA TYR A 152 -4.95 19.07 -9.97
C TYR A 152 -5.97 17.93 -9.99
N ASP A 153 -6.61 17.69 -11.14
CA ASP A 153 -7.52 16.56 -11.34
C ASP A 153 -6.78 15.25 -11.65
N VAL A 154 -5.56 15.08 -11.14
CA VAL A 154 -4.72 13.91 -11.40
C VAL A 154 -5.30 12.68 -10.67
N PRO A 155 -5.25 11.46 -11.27
CA PRO A 155 -5.62 10.25 -10.55
C PRO A 155 -4.79 10.02 -9.28
N ILE A 156 -5.34 9.28 -8.32
CA ILE A 156 -4.59 8.84 -7.14
C ILE A 156 -3.71 7.65 -7.55
N PHE A 157 -2.40 7.75 -7.40
CA PHE A 157 -1.54 6.58 -7.61
C PHE A 157 -1.66 5.64 -6.41
N GLY A 158 -1.85 4.35 -6.66
CA GLY A 158 -1.88 3.32 -5.62
C GLY A 158 -1.08 2.10 -6.01
N ALA A 159 -0.20 1.65 -5.11
CA ALA A 159 0.49 0.38 -5.19
C ALA A 159 0.33 -0.37 -3.86
N ASP A 160 -0.25 -1.57 -3.93
CA ASP A 160 -0.45 -2.49 -2.81
C ASP A 160 0.25 -3.81 -3.16
N LEU A 161 1.40 -4.05 -2.52
CA LEU A 161 2.20 -5.26 -2.70
C LEU A 161 2.15 -6.02 -1.38
N VAL A 162 1.48 -7.17 -1.41
CA VAL A 162 1.18 -7.96 -0.23
C VAL A 162 1.73 -9.35 -0.45
N SER A 163 2.70 -9.75 0.35
CA SER A 163 3.17 -11.12 0.47
C SER A 163 2.71 -11.66 1.81
N LEU A 164 1.84 -12.67 1.78
CA LEU A 164 1.33 -13.35 2.98
C LEU A 164 1.67 -14.85 2.90
N PRO A 165 1.64 -15.58 4.03
CA PRO A 165 1.70 -17.03 4.01
C PRO A 165 0.64 -17.60 3.07
N GLY A 166 1.07 -18.23 1.98
CA GLY A 166 0.18 -18.92 1.04
C GLY A 166 -0.18 -18.14 -0.22
N GLN A 167 -0.01 -16.82 -0.26
CA GLN A 167 -0.35 -16.02 -1.45
C GLN A 167 0.34 -14.65 -1.47
N ASP A 168 0.77 -14.23 -2.67
CA ASP A 168 1.08 -12.83 -2.98
C ASP A 168 -0.09 -12.16 -3.73
N LEU A 169 -0.31 -10.87 -3.46
CA LEU A 169 -1.28 -10.00 -4.11
C LEU A 169 -0.59 -8.69 -4.50
N ILE A 170 -0.72 -8.32 -5.76
CA ILE A 170 -0.17 -7.08 -6.31
C ILE A 170 -1.31 -6.29 -6.95
N ALA A 171 -1.45 -5.02 -6.57
CA ALA A 171 -2.35 -4.06 -7.20
C ALA A 171 -1.58 -2.76 -7.47
N ILE A 172 -1.39 -2.38 -8.72
CA ILE A 172 -0.73 -1.12 -9.11
C ILE A 172 -1.62 -0.39 -10.10
N ASP A 173 -1.99 0.86 -9.84
CA ASP A 173 -2.97 1.57 -10.65
C ASP A 173 -2.91 3.10 -10.50
N PHE A 174 -3.49 3.79 -11.50
CA PHE A 174 -3.91 5.19 -11.40
C PHE A 174 -5.41 5.21 -11.12
N GLN A 175 -5.77 5.34 -9.85
CA GLN A 175 -7.13 5.22 -9.39
C GLN A 175 -7.94 6.48 -9.78
N PRO A 176 -8.99 6.35 -10.61
CA PRO A 176 -9.75 7.49 -11.12
C PRO A 176 -10.51 8.23 -10.02
N ILE A 177 -10.45 9.56 -10.01
CA ILE A 177 -11.36 10.40 -9.21
C ILE A 177 -12.65 10.74 -9.98
N PHE A 178 -12.61 10.70 -11.33
CA PHE A 178 -13.77 10.84 -12.21
C PHE A 178 -13.92 9.63 -13.14
N ARG A 179 -15.14 9.38 -13.62
CA ARG A 179 -15.47 8.25 -14.51
C ARG A 179 -15.94 8.68 -15.90
N THR A 180 -15.82 9.97 -16.22
CA THR A 180 -16.20 10.50 -17.53
C THR A 180 -15.27 9.94 -18.61
N LYS A 181 -15.75 9.86 -19.85
CA LYS A 181 -14.93 9.35 -20.96
C LYS A 181 -13.75 10.27 -21.22
N GLU A 182 -13.97 11.57 -21.05
CA GLU A 182 -12.98 12.64 -21.20
C GLU A 182 -11.83 12.45 -20.21
N TYR A 183 -12.16 12.16 -18.94
CA TYR A 183 -11.15 11.89 -17.91
C TYR A 183 -10.34 10.64 -18.22
N GLN A 184 -11.01 9.57 -18.65
CA GLN A 184 -10.33 8.32 -19.02
C GLN A 184 -9.38 8.52 -20.20
N GLN A 185 -9.79 9.25 -21.23
CA GLN A 185 -8.95 9.58 -22.38
C GLN A 185 -7.75 10.44 -21.98
N LYS A 186 -7.95 11.42 -21.09
CA LYS A 186 -6.90 12.31 -20.60
C LYS A 186 -5.79 11.55 -19.87
N TYR A 187 -6.14 10.63 -18.97
CA TYR A 187 -5.16 10.06 -18.03
C TYR A 187 -4.74 8.62 -18.31
N PHE A 188 -5.53 7.82 -19.02
CA PHE A 188 -5.28 6.39 -19.10
C PHE A 188 -4.72 5.90 -20.44
N SER A 189 -4.61 6.76 -21.46
CA SER A 189 -3.95 6.41 -22.72
C SER A 189 -2.50 5.98 -22.53
N ARG A 190 -1.73 6.71 -21.70
CA ARG A 190 -0.35 6.36 -21.33
C ARG A 190 -0.29 5.11 -20.46
N LEU A 191 -1.20 5.00 -19.49
CA LEU A 191 -1.27 3.84 -18.60
C LEU A 191 -1.58 2.55 -19.37
N GLN A 192 -2.45 2.62 -20.39
CA GLN A 192 -2.77 1.50 -21.24
C GLN A 192 -1.52 0.89 -21.90
N LEU A 193 -0.60 1.72 -22.40
CA LEU A 193 0.63 1.24 -23.05
C LEU A 193 1.50 0.44 -22.08
N VAL A 194 1.63 0.91 -20.84
CA VAL A 194 2.35 0.20 -19.78
C VAL A 194 1.60 -1.09 -19.43
N TYR A 195 0.29 -1.03 -19.20
CA TYR A 195 -0.53 -2.20 -18.90
C TYR A 195 -0.44 -3.26 -19.99
N ASP A 196 -0.49 -2.89 -21.28
CA ASP A 196 -0.42 -3.83 -22.40
C ASP A 196 0.90 -4.63 -22.43
N THR A 197 1.98 -4.04 -21.92
CA THR A 197 3.29 -4.70 -21.78
C THR A 197 3.29 -5.75 -20.66
N TYR A 198 2.58 -5.49 -19.55
CA TYR A 198 2.65 -6.29 -18.32
C TYR A 198 1.40 -7.12 -18.02
N LYS A 199 0.29 -6.96 -18.75
CA LYS A 199 -0.98 -7.67 -18.49
C LYS A 199 -0.85 -9.19 -18.52
N GLY A 200 0.17 -9.73 -19.20
CA GLY A 200 0.50 -11.15 -19.16
C GLY A 200 0.83 -11.69 -17.77
N LEU A 201 1.32 -10.83 -16.86
CA LEU A 201 1.55 -11.19 -15.45
C LEU A 201 0.25 -11.53 -14.71
N ALA A 202 -0.88 -10.95 -15.14
CA ALA A 202 -2.20 -11.14 -14.54
C ALA A 202 -2.99 -12.33 -15.16
N GLN A 203 -2.44 -13.08 -16.12
CA GLN A 203 -3.18 -14.07 -16.92
C GLN A 203 -3.92 -15.14 -16.10
N ASN A 204 -3.41 -15.50 -14.92
CA ASN A 204 -4.00 -16.51 -14.03
C ASN A 204 -4.72 -15.90 -12.82
N THR A 205 -4.97 -14.59 -12.85
CA THR A 205 -5.57 -13.85 -11.73
C THR A 205 -7.08 -13.71 -11.94
N PRO A 206 -7.92 -14.07 -10.94
CA PRO A 206 -9.34 -13.77 -10.98
C PRO A 206 -9.60 -12.26 -11.14
N PRO A 207 -10.69 -11.85 -11.81
CA PRO A 207 -10.97 -10.43 -12.01
C PRO A 207 -11.11 -9.67 -10.68
N LEU A 208 -10.98 -8.35 -10.75
CA LEU A 208 -11.25 -7.45 -9.62
C LEU A 208 -12.68 -7.67 -9.09
N PRO A 209 -12.87 -7.72 -7.76
CA PRO A 209 -14.20 -7.79 -7.15
C PRO A 209 -15.09 -6.62 -7.63
N GLU A 210 -16.38 -6.89 -7.84
CA GLU A 210 -17.32 -5.94 -8.45
C GLU A 210 -17.46 -4.64 -7.66
N ASP A 211 -17.50 -4.77 -6.35
CA ASP A 211 -17.70 -3.71 -5.36
C ASP A 211 -16.49 -2.80 -5.16
N VAL A 212 -15.27 -3.25 -5.50
CA VAL A 212 -14.08 -2.37 -5.56
C VAL A 212 -13.74 -1.90 -6.97
N ARG A 213 -14.26 -2.55 -8.01
CA ARG A 213 -13.92 -2.27 -9.42
C ARG A 213 -14.06 -0.78 -9.77
N GLY A 214 -15.05 -0.10 -9.18
CA GLY A 214 -15.28 1.32 -9.41
C GLY A 214 -14.14 2.26 -8.94
N TYR A 215 -13.19 1.77 -8.13
CA TYR A 215 -12.02 2.52 -7.66
C TYR A 215 -10.75 2.24 -8.45
N PHE A 216 -10.81 1.30 -9.39
CA PHE A 216 -9.69 0.94 -10.26
C PHE A 216 -9.92 1.44 -11.67
N SER A 217 -8.85 1.81 -12.36
CA SER A 217 -8.88 2.03 -13.80
C SER A 217 -9.03 0.70 -14.54
N PRO A 218 -9.42 0.72 -15.83
CA PRO A 218 -9.38 -0.47 -16.70
C PRO A 218 -7.98 -1.08 -16.87
N TYR A 219 -6.94 -0.37 -16.45
CA TYR A 219 -5.54 -0.72 -16.65
C TYR A 219 -4.81 -0.94 -15.32
N ALA A 220 -5.56 -1.29 -14.27
CA ALA A 220 -4.98 -1.73 -13.01
C ALA A 220 -4.24 -3.06 -13.19
N LEU A 221 -2.97 -3.10 -12.77
CA LEU A 221 -2.21 -4.35 -12.71
C LEU A 221 -2.59 -5.12 -11.46
N TRP A 222 -3.52 -6.06 -11.60
CA TRP A 222 -4.05 -6.91 -10.53
C TRP A 222 -3.53 -8.35 -10.68
N ILE A 223 -2.72 -8.79 -9.72
CA ILE A 223 -2.05 -10.10 -9.77
C ILE A 223 -2.28 -10.84 -8.45
N LYS A 224 -2.65 -12.13 -8.53
CA LYS A 224 -2.67 -13.06 -7.39
C LYS A 224 -1.77 -14.26 -7.68
N ILE A 225 -0.84 -14.54 -6.78
CA ILE A 225 0.14 -15.62 -6.93
C ILE A 225 -0.01 -16.56 -5.74
N PRO A 226 -0.71 -17.71 -5.88
CA PRO A 226 -0.77 -18.69 -4.80
C PRO A 226 0.60 -19.35 -4.61
N HIS A 227 1.01 -19.54 -3.36
CA HIS A 227 2.20 -20.30 -3.04
C HIS A 227 1.85 -21.79 -3.11
N SER A 228 2.49 -22.53 -4.03
CA SER A 228 2.31 -23.97 -4.12
C SER A 228 3.09 -24.68 -3.01
N SER A 229 2.50 -25.68 -2.36
CA SER A 229 3.16 -26.52 -1.35
C SER A 229 4.19 -27.44 -2.01
N GLY A 230 5.38 -26.93 -2.33
CA GLY A 230 6.48 -27.73 -2.88
C GLY A 230 7.64 -26.87 -3.36
N SER A 231 8.62 -26.62 -2.52
CA SER A 231 9.82 -25.85 -2.90
C SER A 231 10.70 -26.69 -3.83
N SER A 232 10.68 -26.38 -5.12
CA SER A 232 11.63 -26.92 -6.10
C SER A 232 12.45 -25.79 -6.70
N ILE A 233 13.71 -26.05 -7.05
CA ILE A 233 14.65 -25.07 -7.63
C ILE A 233 14.05 -24.34 -8.85
N LYS A 234 13.23 -25.04 -9.64
CA LYS A 234 12.48 -24.45 -10.77
C LYS A 234 11.45 -23.41 -10.30
N GLN A 235 10.70 -23.68 -9.23
CA GLN A 235 9.73 -22.73 -8.68
C GLN A 235 10.41 -21.47 -8.11
N THR A 236 11.55 -21.62 -7.42
CA THR A 236 12.32 -20.47 -6.91
C THR A 236 12.80 -19.56 -8.04
N SER A 237 13.28 -20.13 -9.16
CA SER A 237 13.72 -19.34 -10.32
C SER A 237 12.58 -18.64 -11.05
N VAL A 238 11.41 -19.27 -11.13
CA VAL A 238 10.18 -18.66 -11.68
C VAL A 238 9.70 -17.52 -10.78
N LYS A 239 9.68 -17.72 -9.45
CA LYS A 239 9.28 -16.69 -8.48
C LYS A 239 10.18 -15.45 -8.57
N ARG A 240 11.51 -15.64 -8.68
CA ARG A 240 12.45 -14.53 -8.87
C ARG A 240 12.22 -13.76 -10.16
N LYS A 241 12.02 -14.46 -11.28
CA LYS A 241 11.72 -13.80 -12.57
C LYS A 241 10.40 -13.01 -12.51
N LEU A 242 9.38 -13.60 -11.91
CA LEU A 242 8.09 -12.94 -11.71
C LEU A 242 8.22 -11.70 -10.82
N GLY A 243 8.98 -11.79 -9.72
CA GLY A 243 9.30 -10.65 -8.87
C GLY A 243 10.03 -9.53 -9.62
N ALA A 244 11.02 -9.87 -10.46
CA ALA A 244 11.71 -8.89 -11.30
C ALA A 244 10.77 -8.20 -12.30
N SER A 245 9.89 -8.96 -12.97
CA SER A 245 8.89 -8.39 -13.88
C SER A 245 7.86 -7.50 -13.17
N ILE A 246 7.47 -7.82 -11.93
CA ILE A 246 6.60 -6.97 -11.12
C ILE A 246 7.31 -5.67 -10.73
N TYR A 247 8.59 -5.74 -10.40
CA TYR A 247 9.39 -4.55 -10.09
C TYR A 247 9.57 -3.65 -11.31
N ASP A 248 9.81 -4.22 -12.49
CA ASP A 248 9.89 -3.47 -13.75
C ASP A 248 8.54 -2.82 -14.09
N ALA A 249 7.44 -3.56 -13.96
CA ALA A 249 6.09 -3.02 -14.12
C ALA A 249 5.84 -1.84 -13.16
N PHE A 250 6.18 -2.00 -11.89
CA PHE A 250 6.04 -0.95 -10.89
C PHE A 250 6.79 0.33 -11.30
N LYS A 251 8.07 0.22 -11.69
CA LYS A 251 8.85 1.39 -12.14
C LYS A 251 8.21 2.07 -13.34
N GLU A 252 7.71 1.33 -14.31
CA GLU A 252 7.06 1.92 -15.48
C GLU A 252 5.72 2.59 -15.14
N TYR A 253 4.94 2.03 -14.20
CA TYR A 253 3.73 2.70 -13.69
C TYR A 253 4.09 4.01 -12.97
N VAL A 254 5.12 4.02 -12.11
CA VAL A 254 5.57 5.25 -11.45
C VAL A 254 6.09 6.26 -12.46
N SER A 255 6.85 5.82 -13.47
CA SER A 255 7.36 6.72 -14.52
C SER A 255 6.23 7.31 -15.35
N ALA A 256 5.22 6.52 -15.71
CA ALA A 256 4.01 7.03 -16.35
C ALA A 256 3.27 8.04 -15.44
N TYR A 257 3.25 7.81 -14.13
CA TYR A 257 2.62 8.74 -13.17
C TYR A 257 3.41 10.05 -13.06
N LYS A 258 4.75 9.98 -13.08
CA LYS A 258 5.64 11.15 -13.15
C LYS A 258 5.30 12.02 -14.35
N MET A 259 5.07 11.43 -15.52
CA MET A 259 4.68 12.16 -16.73
C MET A 259 3.32 12.83 -16.59
N VAL A 260 2.34 12.11 -16.02
CA VAL A 260 1.01 12.69 -15.71
C VAL A 260 1.14 13.89 -14.77
N LEU A 261 1.96 13.80 -13.72
CA LEU A 261 2.22 14.91 -12.82
C LEU A 261 2.93 16.07 -13.53
N ALA A 262 3.92 15.79 -14.37
CA ALA A 262 4.65 16.82 -15.12
C ALA A 262 3.71 17.64 -16.02
N GLU A 263 2.81 16.96 -16.73
CA GLU A 263 1.85 17.54 -17.68
C GLU A 263 0.61 18.16 -16.99
N ALA A 264 0.40 17.92 -15.69
CA ALA A 264 -0.77 18.41 -14.97
C ALA A 264 -0.74 19.93 -14.78
N GLU A 265 -1.76 20.61 -15.29
CA GLU A 265 -2.01 22.03 -15.09
C GLU A 265 -3.02 22.27 -13.96
N PRO A 266 -2.88 23.36 -13.17
CA PRO A 266 -3.84 23.70 -12.14
C PRO A 266 -5.23 23.96 -12.72
N VAL A 267 -6.24 23.36 -12.10
CA VAL A 267 -7.65 23.65 -12.38
C VAL A 267 -8.00 25.01 -11.77
N THR A 268 -8.56 25.91 -12.58
CA THR A 268 -8.93 27.26 -12.17
C THR A 268 -10.43 27.43 -11.89
N ASP A 269 -11.25 26.51 -12.39
CA ASP A 269 -12.70 26.53 -12.20
C ASP A 269 -13.07 26.15 -10.75
N PRO A 270 -13.72 27.05 -9.97
CA PRO A 270 -14.08 26.79 -8.58
C PRO A 270 -15.04 25.60 -8.39
N GLU A 271 -15.93 25.33 -9.35
CA GLU A 271 -16.89 24.22 -9.25
C GLU A 271 -16.16 22.89 -9.43
N VAL A 272 -15.26 22.83 -10.42
CA VAL A 272 -14.42 21.64 -10.67
C VAL A 272 -13.45 21.39 -9.51
N LEU A 273 -12.84 22.44 -8.95
CA LEU A 273 -11.99 22.33 -7.75
C LEU A 273 -12.76 21.74 -6.56
N ASN A 274 -14.00 22.20 -6.33
CA ASN A 274 -14.84 21.64 -5.29
C ASN A 274 -15.21 20.18 -5.57
N GLU A 275 -15.45 19.81 -6.83
CA GLU A 275 -15.70 18.42 -7.21
C GLU A 275 -14.48 17.53 -6.92
N ILE A 276 -13.27 17.95 -7.32
CA ILE A 276 -12.02 17.22 -7.04
C ILE A 276 -11.85 17.01 -5.52
N ARG A 277 -12.08 18.07 -4.73
CA ARG A 277 -12.02 17.99 -3.26
C ARG A 277 -12.98 16.94 -2.71
N ILE A 278 -14.22 16.93 -3.20
CA ILE A 278 -15.23 15.91 -2.80
C ILE A 278 -14.75 14.51 -3.20
N LYS A 279 -14.23 14.30 -4.42
CA LYS A 279 -13.75 12.99 -4.85
C LYS A 279 -12.57 12.46 -4.02
N HIS A 280 -11.63 13.33 -3.65
CA HIS A 280 -10.53 12.97 -2.76
C HIS A 280 -11.03 12.57 -1.37
N GLN A 281 -12.02 13.31 -0.84
CA GLN A 281 -12.65 13.00 0.43
C GLN A 281 -13.43 11.67 0.36
N ASP A 282 -14.22 11.45 -0.68
CA ASP A 282 -14.99 10.22 -0.91
C ASP A 282 -14.07 9.00 -0.98
N TYR A 283 -13.00 9.10 -1.76
CA TYR A 283 -11.97 8.06 -1.84
C TYR A 283 -11.40 7.74 -0.45
N SER A 284 -10.97 8.78 0.27
CA SER A 284 -10.32 8.62 1.57
C SER A 284 -11.29 8.05 2.62
N SER A 285 -12.55 8.49 2.60
CA SER A 285 -13.61 7.99 3.48
C SER A 285 -13.93 6.52 3.21
N TYR A 286 -14.05 6.16 1.93
CA TYR A 286 -14.30 4.78 1.53
C TYR A 286 -13.15 3.87 1.96
N ARG A 287 -11.91 4.26 1.68
CA ARG A 287 -10.74 3.46 2.05
C ARG A 287 -10.54 3.40 3.56
N HIS A 288 -10.74 4.49 4.29
CA HIS A 288 -10.72 4.50 5.76
C HIS A 288 -11.70 3.46 6.33
N THR A 289 -12.93 3.43 5.83
CA THR A 289 -13.97 2.52 6.32
C THR A 289 -13.71 1.06 5.91
N ASN A 290 -13.32 0.84 4.65
CA ASN A 290 -13.29 -0.47 4.01
C ASN A 290 -11.87 -1.03 3.84
N ASP A 291 -10.87 -0.48 4.54
CA ASP A 291 -9.48 -0.89 4.32
C ASP A 291 -9.28 -2.40 4.60
N PRO A 292 -8.82 -3.18 3.59
CA PRO A 292 -8.69 -4.62 3.73
C PRO A 292 -7.65 -5.05 4.78
N ALA A 293 -6.69 -4.18 5.12
CA ALA A 293 -5.66 -4.49 6.10
C ALA A 293 -6.13 -4.22 7.54
N ARG A 294 -7.29 -3.57 7.75
CA ARG A 294 -7.82 -3.23 9.09
C ARG A 294 -7.86 -4.43 10.06
N PRO A 295 -8.35 -5.64 9.69
CA PRO A 295 -8.33 -6.79 10.58
C PRO A 295 -6.91 -7.24 10.95
N LEU A 296 -5.99 -7.24 9.97
CA LEU A 296 -4.59 -7.61 10.17
C LEU A 296 -3.88 -6.63 11.12
N LEU A 297 -4.01 -5.33 10.85
CA LEU A 297 -3.45 -4.27 11.69
C LEU A 297 -4.02 -4.31 13.11
N SER A 298 -5.32 -4.52 13.26
CA SER A 298 -5.97 -4.60 14.58
C SER A 298 -5.50 -5.80 15.38
N ARG A 299 -5.24 -6.93 14.72
CA ARG A 299 -4.65 -8.12 15.35
C ARG A 299 -3.23 -7.87 15.85
N PHE A 300 -2.44 -7.11 15.10
CA PHE A 300 -1.03 -6.86 15.42
C PHE A 300 -0.82 -5.72 16.41
N PHE A 301 -1.51 -4.60 16.24
CA PHE A 301 -1.24 -3.35 16.95
C PHE A 301 -2.40 -2.90 17.84
N GLY A 302 -3.53 -3.62 17.83
CA GLY A 302 -4.74 -3.27 18.56
C GLY A 302 -5.64 -2.28 17.80
N PRO A 303 -6.96 -2.30 18.09
CA PRO A 303 -7.95 -1.53 17.32
C PRO A 303 -7.74 -0.01 17.41
N GLU A 304 -7.37 0.52 18.58
CA GLU A 304 -7.17 1.96 18.78
C GLU A 304 -6.02 2.49 17.91
N LYS A 305 -4.89 1.77 17.88
CA LYS A 305 -3.74 2.16 17.08
C LYS A 305 -4.01 2.03 15.59
N THR A 306 -4.70 0.98 15.18
CA THR A 306 -5.17 0.82 13.78
C THR A 306 -6.03 1.98 13.35
N GLU A 307 -6.98 2.41 14.18
CA GLU A 307 -7.85 3.53 13.86
C GLU A 307 -7.07 4.85 13.73
N LYS A 308 -6.10 5.12 14.62
CA LYS A 308 -5.21 6.27 14.50
C LYS A 308 -4.39 6.23 13.21
N MET A 309 -3.80 5.08 12.86
CA MET A 309 -3.04 4.94 11.61
C MET A 309 -3.92 5.22 10.38
N LEU A 310 -5.14 4.67 10.34
CA LEU A 310 -6.06 4.85 9.23
C LEU A 310 -6.57 6.30 9.12
N SER A 311 -6.98 6.90 10.23
CA SER A 311 -7.62 8.22 10.26
C SER A 311 -6.65 9.39 10.21
N GLU A 312 -5.46 9.27 10.81
CA GLU A 312 -4.54 10.40 10.96
C GLU A 312 -3.41 10.38 9.92
N PHE A 313 -3.14 9.25 9.27
CA PHE A 313 -2.03 9.14 8.31
C PHE A 313 -2.41 8.49 6.98
N LEU A 314 -2.93 7.25 6.97
CA LEU A 314 -3.14 6.50 5.73
C LEU A 314 -4.22 7.10 4.83
N PHE A 315 -5.27 7.65 5.45
CA PHE A 315 -6.41 8.31 4.81
C PHE A 315 -6.79 9.58 5.58
N ASP A 316 -5.81 10.45 5.81
CA ASP A 316 -5.94 11.70 6.58
C ASP A 316 -6.99 12.69 6.03
N ALA A 317 -7.35 12.56 4.77
CA ALA A 317 -8.40 13.34 4.09
C ALA A 317 -9.82 12.79 4.25
N HIS A 318 -10.05 11.69 4.98
CA HIS A 318 -11.38 11.08 5.15
C HIS A 318 -12.44 12.05 5.71
N ASN A 319 -12.02 13.02 6.54
CA ASN A 319 -12.90 14.04 7.10
C ASN A 319 -12.81 15.40 6.39
N GLY A 320 -12.07 15.48 5.29
CA GLY A 320 -11.89 16.68 4.46
C GLY A 320 -11.02 17.80 5.07
N LYS A 321 -10.46 17.64 6.27
CA LYS A 321 -9.75 18.73 6.97
C LYS A 321 -8.41 19.14 6.35
N VAL A 322 -7.79 18.25 5.58
CA VAL A 322 -6.46 18.44 4.98
C VAL A 322 -6.51 18.73 3.47
N LEU A 323 -7.71 18.91 2.92
CA LEU A 323 -7.96 19.18 1.50
C LEU A 323 -8.18 20.67 1.23
#